data_AF-A0A850DL42-F1
#
_entry.id   AF-A0A850DL42-F1
#
_cell.length_a   1.000
_cell.length_b   1.000
_cell.length_c   1.000
_cell.angle_alpha   90.00
_cell.angle_beta   90.00
_cell.angle_gamma   90.00
#
_symmetry.space_group_name_H-M   'P 1'
#
loop_
_entity.id
_entity.type
_entity.pdbx_description
1 polymer ?
#
loop_
_entity_poly.entity_id
_entity_poly.type
_entity_poly.pdbx_seq_one_letter_code
_entity_poly.pdbx_strand_id
1 'polypeptide(L)' 'MTRCRGCASPNTHRVLDLGAVPAADFFPPAHTPVRAAESAHPLAMDLCEDCGLAQLAADDTRPDEPK' A
#
# COMPACT_ATOMS: atom_id res chain seq x y z
N MET A 1 -9.55 1.37 10.67
CA MET A 1 -10.34 1.91 9.55
C MET A 1 -9.79 3.27 9.20
N THR A 2 -9.20 3.38 8.01
CA THR A 2 -8.72 4.62 7.43
C THR A 2 -9.91 5.39 6.86
N ARG A 3 -9.97 6.69 7.12
CA ARG A 3 -10.98 7.56 6.51
C ARG A 3 -10.61 7.83 5.06
N CYS A 4 -11.61 8.03 4.21
CA CYS A 4 -11.39 8.41 2.83
C CYS A 4 -10.55 9.69 2.73
N ARG A 5 -9.42 9.66 2.01
CA ARG A 5 -8.55 10.83 1.81
C ARG A 5 -9.20 11.97 1.02
N GLY A 6 -10.20 11.66 0.18
CA GLY A 6 -10.90 12.64 -0.66
C GLY A 6 -12.02 13.39 0.07
N CYS A 7 -12.88 12.68 0.82
CA CYS A 7 -14.07 13.26 1.44
C CYS A 7 -14.17 13.08 2.97
N ALA A 8 -13.15 12.50 3.60
CA ALA A 8 -13.10 12.18 5.04
C ALA A 8 -14.15 11.19 5.58
N SER A 9 -14.99 10.63 4.69
CA SER A 9 -15.97 9.61 5.05
C SER A 9 -15.31 8.36 5.65
N PRO A 10 -15.93 7.72 6.67
CA PRO A 10 -15.52 6.42 7.15
C PRO A 10 -16.05 5.24 6.30
N ASN A 11 -16.92 5.49 5.31
CA ASN A 11 -17.58 4.46 4.51
C ASN A 11 -16.65 3.98 3.39
N THR A 12 -15.69 3.13 3.75
CA THR A 12 -14.75 2.50 2.83
C THR A 12 -14.81 0.98 2.97
N HIS A 13 -14.86 0.24 1.85
CA HIS A 13 -14.83 -1.23 1.86
C HIS A 13 -13.66 -1.77 1.04
N ARG A 14 -13.15 -2.95 1.46
CA ARG A 14 -12.05 -3.65 0.79
C ARG A 14 -12.47 -4.15 -0.58
N VAL A 15 -11.71 -3.79 -1.62
CA VAL A 15 -11.93 -4.30 -3.00
C VAL A 15 -10.79 -5.17 -3.51
N LEU A 16 -9.59 -5.01 -2.95
CA LEU A 16 -8.41 -5.82 -3.31
C LEU A 16 -7.49 -5.97 -2.09
N ASP A 17 -7.04 -7.18 -1.83
CA ASP A 17 -6.01 -7.48 -0.84
C ASP A 17 -4.94 -8.37 -1.48
N LEU A 18 -3.71 -7.87 -1.58
CA LEU A 18 -2.56 -8.60 -2.13
C LEU A 18 -1.69 -9.20 -1.02
N GLY A 19 -2.04 -9.00 0.26
CA GLY A 19 -1.23 -9.41 1.39
C GLY A 19 0.07 -8.62 1.46
N ALA A 20 1.16 -9.30 1.81
CA ALA A 20 2.46 -8.71 2.00
C ALA A 20 3.26 -8.73 0.68
N VAL A 21 3.70 -7.56 0.23
CA VAL A 21 4.41 -7.36 -1.04
C VAL A 21 5.74 -6.63 -0.81
N PRO A 22 6.71 -6.79 -1.72
CA PRO A 22 7.93 -6.00 -1.68
C PRO A 22 7.71 -4.54 -2.07
N ALA A 23 8.59 -3.67 -1.58
CA ALA A 23 8.65 -2.28 -2.04
C ALA A 23 8.94 -2.25 -3.54
N ALA A 24 8.12 -1.50 -4.29
CA ALA A 24 8.15 -1.50 -5.77
C ALA A 24 9.41 -0.83 -6.34
N ASP A 25 10.10 -0.04 -5.55
CA ASP A 25 11.30 0.73 -5.88
C ASP A 25 12.59 0.14 -5.28
N PHE A 26 12.51 -0.98 -4.58
CA PHE A 26 13.68 -1.64 -4.00
C PHE A 26 14.29 -2.66 -4.98
N PHE A 27 15.41 -2.29 -5.60
CA PHE A 27 16.14 -3.13 -6.57
C PHE A 27 17.52 -3.55 -6.03
N PRO A 28 17.62 -4.59 -5.18
CA PRO A 28 18.90 -5.01 -4.61
C PRO A 28 19.83 -5.66 -5.66
N PRO A 29 21.16 -5.61 -5.47
CA PRO A 29 22.10 -6.35 -6.30
C PRO A 29 21.78 -7.85 -6.33
N ALA A 30 22.00 -8.50 -7.48
CA ALA A 30 21.61 -9.90 -7.71
C ALA A 30 22.21 -10.93 -6.73
N HIS A 31 23.30 -10.60 -6.05
CA HIS A 31 23.95 -11.46 -5.05
C HIS A 31 23.46 -11.19 -3.62
N THR A 32 22.52 -10.27 -3.44
CA THR A 32 21.91 -9.99 -2.14
C THR A 32 20.97 -11.13 -1.78
N PRO A 33 21.12 -11.75 -0.60
CA PRO A 33 20.18 -12.79 -0.16
C PRO A 33 18.80 -12.19 0.07
N VAL A 34 17.77 -12.86 -0.44
CA VAL A 34 16.37 -12.49 -0.18
C VAL A 34 16.07 -12.66 1.31
N ARG A 35 15.71 -11.57 1.98
CA ARG A 35 15.28 -11.55 3.38
C ARG A 35 13.77 -11.44 3.49
N ALA A 36 13.17 -12.06 4.51
CA ALA A 36 11.73 -11.98 4.76
C ALA A 36 11.21 -10.53 4.95
N ALA A 37 12.08 -9.62 5.41
CA ALA A 37 11.76 -8.19 5.54
C ALA A 37 11.55 -7.51 4.18
N GLU A 38 12.00 -8.10 3.07
CA GLU A 38 11.81 -7.54 1.73
C GLU A 38 10.38 -7.69 1.24
N SER A 39 9.53 -8.51 1.87
CA SER A 39 8.11 -8.70 1.52
C SER A 39 7.15 -8.11 2.55
N ALA A 40 7.57 -7.11 3.32
CA ALA A 40 6.89 -6.75 4.57
C ALA A 40 5.74 -5.73 4.44
N HIS A 41 5.42 -5.25 3.23
CA HIS A 41 4.46 -4.15 3.08
C HIS A 41 3.05 -4.68 2.79
N PRO A 42 2.08 -4.50 3.71
CA PRO A 42 0.70 -4.91 3.44
C PRO A 42 0.08 -4.00 2.38
N LEU A 43 -0.28 -4.57 1.23
CA LEU A 43 -0.88 -3.83 0.13
C LEU A 43 -2.34 -4.23 -0.07
N ALA A 44 -3.22 -3.31 0.27
CA ALA A 44 -4.65 -3.47 0.05
C ALA A 44 -5.30 -2.15 -0.37
N MET A 45 -6.40 -2.25 -1.10
CA MET A 45 -7.13 -1.10 -1.64
C MET A 45 -8.58 -1.13 -1.16
N ASP A 46 -9.02 0.02 -0.66
CA ASP A 46 -10.39 0.26 -0.21
C ASP A 46 -11.06 1.29 -1.14
N LEU A 47 -12.34 1.08 -1.43
CA LEU A 47 -13.19 1.97 -2.21
C LEU A 47 -14.13 2.74 -1.29
N CYS A 48 -14.17 4.07 -1.43
CA CYS A 48 -15.14 4.90 -0.72
C CYS A 48 -16.51 4.85 -1.40
N GLU A 49 -17.54 4.49 -0.64
CA GLU A 49 -18.92 4.39 -1.14
C GLU A 49 -19.58 5.75 -1.36
N ASP A 50 -19.10 6.80 -0.70
CA ASP A 50 -19.69 8.14 -0.80
C ASP A 50 -19.14 8.96 -1.96
N CYS A 51 -17.84 8.86 -2.26
CA CYS A 51 -17.20 9.67 -3.30
C CYS A 51 -16.52 8.86 -4.42
N GLY A 52 -16.52 7.53 -4.34
CA GLY A 52 -15.95 6.65 -5.37
C GLY A 52 -14.41 6.60 -5.42
N LEU A 53 -13.71 7.20 -4.45
CA LEU A 53 -12.24 7.16 -4.42
C LEU A 53 -11.76 5.75 -4.02
N ALA A 54 -11.02 5.10 -4.93
CA ALA A 54 -10.19 3.95 -4.61
C ALA A 54 -8.86 4.44 -4.01
N GLN A 55 -8.45 3.89 -2.86
CA GLN A 55 -7.26 4.31 -2.14
C GLN A 55 -6.60 3.15 -1.41
N LEU A 56 -5.31 3.29 -1.08
CA LEU A 56 -4.65 2.29 -0.24
C LEU A 56 -5.21 2.31 1.19
N ALA A 57 -5.52 1.11 1.70
CA ALA A 57 -6.05 0.91 3.05
C ALA A 57 -5.05 1.35 4.13
N ALA A 58 -3.76 1.11 3.88
CA ALA A 58 -2.63 1.63 4.61
C ALA A 58 -1.54 2.01 3.60
N ASP A 59 -0.74 3.02 3.93
CA ASP A 59 0.35 3.50 3.09
C ASP A 59 1.51 3.80 4.03
N ASP A 60 2.25 2.75 4.35
CA ASP A 60 3.45 2.79 5.19
C ASP A 60 4.73 2.89 4.35
N THR A 61 4.61 2.82 3.03
CA THR A 61 5.70 2.99 2.09
C THR A 61 6.06 4.47 1.99
N ARG A 62 7.31 4.80 2.31
CA ARG A 62 7.91 6.07 1.92
C ARG A 62 8.66 5.83 0.62
N PRO A 63 8.28 6.47 -0.50
CA PRO A 63 9.02 6.35 -1.74
C PRO A 63 10.47 6.75 -1.51
N ASP A 64 11.42 5.92 -1.94
CA ASP A 64 12.84 6.27 -1.88
C ASP A 64 13.17 7.08 -3.16
N GLU A 65 12.74 8.34 -3.18
CA GLU A 65 12.95 9.22 -4.33
C GLU A 65 14.46 9.52 -4.47
N PRO A 66 15.07 9.30 -5.66
CA PRO A 66 16.46 9.65 -5.87
C PRO A 66 16.63 11.18 -5.77
N LYS A 67 17.49 11.61 -4.84
CA LYS A 67 17.87 13.03 -4.66
C LYS A 67 18.92 13.49 -5.65
#